data_AF-A0A7Z2MUR9-F1
#
_entry.id   AF-A0A7Z2MUR9-F1
#
_cell.length_a   1.000
_cell.length_b   1.000
_cell.length_c   1.000
_cell.angle_alpha   90.00
_cell.angle_beta   90.00
_cell.angle_gamma   90.00
#
_symmetry.space_group_name_H-M   'P 1'
#
loop_
_entity.id
_entity.type
_entity.pdbx_description
1 polymer ?
#
loop_
_entity_poly.entity_id
_entity_poly.type
_entity_poly.pdbx_seq_one_letter_code
_entity_poly.pdbx_strand_id
1 'polypeptide(L)'
;MQIKEHASLKAFHTFGIEQTCSYLAIVDSIDDVISLYQNPAFQSLPKLFLGKGSNVLFTEHFDGLVIVNRLLGKSVSETHEDYLLHVQGGEDWPSLVAWCIAQGMGGIENLALIPGCAGSAPIQNIGAYGVELKDLCSYVDVLDLTTLKTRRMSAEDCEFGYRDSVFKHDLYEKCFVTAIGLKLPKRWTPKNQYGPLQNIPENELSPNAIFERVCQVRMEKLPDPAKVGNAGSFFKNPVISQDHYDQLIRKHSNMVAYPANEGMKVAAGWLIDQCGLKGISVNGAQVNPLQALVLTNVDNCSADDVVELASLVKKAVWDKYQIELEHEVRFMNRQGETNLAKIEAAQ
;
A
#
# COMPACT_ATOMS: atom_id res chain seq x y z
N MET A 1 5.11 3.45 27.04
CA MET A 1 5.84 3.38 25.75
C MET A 1 7.36 3.40 25.94
N GLN A 2 8.11 2.48 25.34
CA GLN A 2 9.58 2.48 25.30
C GLN A 2 10.07 3.17 24.02
N ILE A 3 11.11 4.01 24.13
CA ILE A 3 11.77 4.67 22.99
C ILE A 3 13.15 4.04 22.81
N LYS A 4 13.49 3.65 21.58
CA LYS A 4 14.78 3.07 21.22
C LYS A 4 15.58 4.08 20.42
N GLU A 5 16.82 4.32 20.82
CA GLU A 5 17.77 5.17 20.09
C GLU A 5 18.53 4.34 19.06
N HIS A 6 18.89 4.96 17.92
CA HIS A 6 19.69 4.33 16.86
C HIS A 6 19.16 2.95 16.41
N ALA A 7 17.84 2.81 16.34
CA ALA A 7 17.19 1.54 16.10
C ALA A 7 17.33 1.09 14.64
N SER A 8 17.57 -0.21 14.42
CA SER A 8 17.44 -0.81 13.09
C SER A 8 15.98 -0.81 12.66
N LEU A 9 15.74 -0.41 11.41
CA LEU A 9 14.45 -0.37 10.75
C LEU A 9 14.14 -1.67 10.00
N LYS A 10 15.12 -2.57 9.85
CA LYS A 10 14.98 -3.79 9.03
C LYS A 10 13.75 -4.65 9.39
N ALA A 11 13.40 -4.71 10.68
CA ALA A 11 12.23 -5.45 11.18
C ALA A 11 10.89 -4.69 11.06
N PHE A 12 10.91 -3.44 10.59
CA PHE A 12 9.77 -2.52 10.57
C PHE A 12 9.32 -2.13 9.16
N HIS A 13 9.94 -2.68 8.12
CA HIS A 13 9.46 -2.58 6.74
C HIS A 13 9.72 -3.88 5.98
N THR A 14 8.84 -4.20 5.03
CA THR A 14 8.83 -5.52 4.39
C THR A 14 9.90 -5.70 3.31
N PHE A 15 10.55 -4.61 2.88
CA PHE A 15 11.72 -4.71 1.99
C PHE A 15 12.94 -5.32 2.71
N GLY A 16 13.02 -5.19 4.03
CA GLY A 16 14.05 -5.83 4.84
C GLY A 16 15.48 -5.36 4.55
N ILE A 17 15.64 -4.12 4.08
CA ILE A 17 16.93 -3.48 3.85
C ILE A 17 17.47 -2.97 5.19
N GLU A 18 18.78 -3.08 5.40
CA GLU A 18 19.39 -2.56 6.62
C GLU A 18 19.44 -1.03 6.56
N GLN A 19 18.63 -0.38 7.38
CA GLN A 19 18.64 1.05 7.64
C GLN A 19 18.37 1.31 9.12
N THR A 20 18.69 2.51 9.59
CA THR A 20 18.49 2.89 10.99
C THR A 20 17.71 4.20 11.11
N CYS A 21 17.17 4.49 12.28
CA CYS A 21 16.62 5.81 12.62
C CYS A 21 17.19 6.34 13.93
N SER A 22 17.12 7.65 14.14
CA SER A 22 17.55 8.29 15.38
C SER A 22 16.74 7.80 16.58
N TYR A 23 15.40 7.76 16.45
CA TYR A 23 14.51 7.25 17.49
C TYR A 23 13.41 6.39 16.92
N LEU A 24 13.01 5.35 17.66
CA LEU A 24 11.86 4.50 17.35
C LEU A 24 10.96 4.36 18.57
N ALA A 25 9.67 4.63 18.39
CA ALA A 25 8.63 4.43 19.39
C ALA A 25 7.53 3.50 18.83
N ILE A 26 7.07 2.57 19.66
CA ILE A 26 5.89 1.75 19.36
C ILE A 26 4.75 2.29 20.21
N VAL A 27 3.66 2.71 19.56
CA VAL A 27 2.50 3.31 20.21
C VAL A 27 1.32 2.35 20.19
N ASP A 28 0.66 2.17 21.32
CA ASP A 28 -0.53 1.32 21.44
C ASP A 28 -1.79 2.12 21.85
N SER A 29 -1.63 3.42 22.09
CA SER A 29 -2.70 4.35 22.43
C SER A 29 -2.56 5.71 21.73
N ILE A 30 -3.67 6.47 21.68
CA ILE A 30 -3.66 7.85 21.19
C ILE A 30 -2.82 8.74 22.12
N ASP A 31 -2.87 8.49 23.43
CA ASP A 31 -2.13 9.24 24.45
C ASP A 31 -0.61 9.08 24.31
N ASP A 32 -0.12 7.93 23.84
CA ASP A 32 1.30 7.77 23.50
C ASP A 32 1.71 8.73 22.38
N VAL A 33 0.90 8.85 21.33
CA VAL A 33 1.17 9.75 20.20
C VAL A 33 1.16 11.21 20.67
N ILE A 34 0.16 11.59 21.47
CA ILE A 34 0.09 12.93 22.08
C ILE A 34 1.33 13.20 22.93
N SER A 35 1.77 12.23 23.74
CA SER A 35 2.97 12.34 24.58
C SER A 35 4.24 12.55 23.76
N LEU A 36 4.39 11.85 22.61
CA LEU A 36 5.53 12.06 21.70
C LEU A 36 5.54 13.47 21.09
N TYR A 37 4.37 13.99 20.70
CA TYR A 37 4.25 15.33 20.10
C TYR A 37 4.43 16.46 21.12
N GLN A 38 4.08 16.22 22.38
CA GLN A 38 4.27 17.20 23.46
C GLN A 38 5.68 17.18 24.05
N ASN A 39 6.43 16.08 23.88
CA ASN A 39 7.77 15.96 24.44
C ASN A 39 8.77 16.92 23.75
N PRO A 40 9.38 17.89 24.48
CA PRO A 40 10.31 18.85 23.92
C PRO A 40 11.51 18.23 23.19
N ALA A 41 11.95 17.04 23.60
CA ALA A 41 13.09 16.35 22.97
C ALA A 41 12.80 15.94 21.51
N PHE A 42 11.53 15.76 21.15
CA PHE A 42 11.14 15.30 19.81
C PHE A 42 10.46 16.38 18.98
N GLN A 43 10.18 17.57 19.53
CA GLN A 43 9.41 18.60 18.84
C GLN A 43 10.02 18.99 17.47
N SER A 44 11.34 19.22 17.42
CA SER A 44 12.05 19.61 16.20
C SER A 44 12.39 18.46 15.25
N LEU A 45 12.25 17.21 15.69
CA LEU A 45 12.62 16.07 14.87
C LEU A 45 11.55 15.80 13.79
N PRO A 46 11.95 15.40 12.57
CA PRO A 46 11.06 14.76 11.63
C PRO A 46 10.36 13.55 12.25
N LYS A 47 9.09 13.33 11.94
CA LYS A 47 8.29 12.23 12.48
C LYS A 47 7.69 11.43 11.35
N LEU A 48 7.88 10.11 11.39
CA LEU A 48 7.35 9.19 10.38
C LEU A 48 6.46 8.15 11.05
N PHE A 49 5.18 8.10 10.67
CA PHE A 49 4.29 7.02 11.09
C PHE A 49 4.45 5.80 10.20
N LEU A 50 4.57 4.62 10.81
CA LEU A 50 4.59 3.33 10.13
C LEU A 50 3.52 2.39 10.69
N GLY A 51 2.84 1.65 9.81
CA GLY A 51 2.10 0.45 10.17
C GLY A 51 3.01 -0.77 10.21
N LYS A 52 3.02 -1.55 9.12
CA LYS A 52 3.94 -2.67 8.88
C LYS A 52 5.14 -2.30 7.98
N GLY A 53 5.19 -1.06 7.48
CA GLY A 53 6.17 -0.62 6.49
C GLY A 53 6.12 -1.45 5.20
N SER A 54 4.92 -1.85 4.77
CA SER A 54 4.74 -2.69 3.57
C SER A 54 4.80 -1.93 2.24
N ASN A 55 4.86 -0.60 2.30
CA ASN A 55 4.94 0.28 1.13
C ASN A 55 5.98 1.40 1.30
N VAL A 56 7.11 1.11 1.95
CA VAL A 56 8.19 2.08 2.17
C VAL A 56 9.54 1.51 1.75
N LEU A 57 10.39 2.40 1.23
CA LEU A 57 11.81 2.16 0.96
C LEU A 57 12.61 3.23 1.71
N PHE A 58 13.35 2.83 2.75
CA PHE A 58 14.32 3.71 3.40
C PHE A 58 15.58 3.77 2.55
N THR A 59 15.94 4.96 2.07
CA THR A 59 17.12 5.17 1.23
C THR A 59 18.37 5.50 2.03
N GLU A 60 18.18 6.06 3.23
CA GLU A 60 19.24 6.52 4.12
C GLU A 60 18.84 6.30 5.58
N HIS A 61 19.77 6.58 6.50
CA HIS A 61 19.44 6.74 7.92
C HIS A 61 18.37 7.82 8.10
N PHE A 62 17.32 7.56 8.87
CA PHE A 62 16.27 8.54 9.16
C PHE A 62 16.61 9.35 10.43
N ASP A 63 16.87 10.66 10.28
CA ASP A 63 17.25 11.60 11.37
C ASP A 63 16.06 12.05 12.23
N GLY A 64 15.11 11.16 12.47
CA GLY A 64 13.88 11.50 13.14
C GLY A 64 13.36 10.40 14.04
N LEU A 65 12.11 10.61 14.45
CA LEU A 65 11.34 9.68 15.25
C LEU A 65 10.40 8.86 14.36
N VAL A 66 10.66 7.56 14.29
CA VAL A 66 9.75 6.59 13.67
C VAL A 66 8.74 6.12 14.70
N ILE A 67 7.45 6.28 14.39
CA ILE A 67 6.32 5.98 15.27
C ILE A 67 5.53 4.81 14.68
N VAL A 68 5.60 3.65 15.33
CA VAL A 68 4.99 2.40 14.84
C VAL A 68 3.61 2.22 15.46
N ASN A 69 2.57 2.27 14.64
CA ASN A 69 1.17 2.15 15.06
C ASN A 69 0.82 0.70 15.46
N ARG A 70 0.47 0.50 16.72
CA ARG A 70 -0.06 -0.76 17.28
C ARG A 70 -1.32 -0.51 18.12
N LEU A 71 -2.13 0.48 17.75
CA LEU A 71 -3.47 0.64 18.30
C LEU A 71 -4.32 -0.56 17.86
N LEU A 72 -4.67 -1.44 18.80
CA LEU A 72 -5.43 -2.66 18.54
C LEU A 72 -6.84 -2.55 19.11
N GLY A 73 -7.77 -3.30 18.54
CA GLY A 73 -9.16 -3.29 18.93
C GLY A 73 -10.05 -3.20 17.70
N LYS A 74 -11.12 -3.99 17.73
CA LYS A 74 -12.17 -3.96 16.71
C LYS A 74 -13.49 -4.28 17.36
N SER A 75 -14.55 -3.61 16.93
CA SER A 75 -15.91 -3.87 17.36
C SER A 75 -16.85 -3.92 16.16
N VAL A 76 -17.96 -4.63 16.32
CA VAL A 76 -19.02 -4.73 15.33
C VAL A 76 -20.32 -4.28 15.97
N SER A 77 -21.06 -3.45 15.26
CA SER A 77 -22.48 -3.28 15.46
C SER A 77 -23.22 -3.64 14.18
N GLU A 78 -24.53 -3.82 14.26
CA GLU A 78 -25.34 -4.24 13.13
C GLU A 78 -26.53 -3.32 12.96
N THR A 79 -26.87 -3.05 11.70
CA THR A 79 -28.19 -2.57 11.32
C THR A 79 -29.00 -3.74 10.75
N HIS A 80 -30.21 -3.47 10.27
CA HIS A 80 -30.96 -4.47 9.50
C HIS A 80 -30.22 -4.88 8.22
N GLU A 81 -29.51 -3.95 7.57
CA GLU A 81 -28.92 -4.12 6.24
C GLU A 81 -27.41 -4.36 6.24
N ASP A 82 -26.70 -3.93 7.29
CA ASP A 82 -25.23 -3.85 7.27
C ASP A 82 -24.59 -4.33 8.58
N TYR A 83 -23.36 -4.82 8.47
CA TYR A 83 -22.38 -4.86 9.55
C TYR A 83 -21.57 -3.56 9.56
N LEU A 84 -21.43 -2.93 10.72
CA LEU A 84 -20.67 -1.71 10.93
C LEU A 84 -19.47 -2.03 11.82
N LEU A 85 -18.28 -1.98 11.25
CA LEU A 85 -17.04 -2.27 11.95
C LEU A 85 -16.34 -0.98 12.32
N HIS A 86 -15.86 -0.90 13.56
CA HIS A 86 -14.89 0.10 14.00
C HIS A 86 -13.57 -0.62 14.29
N VAL A 87 -12.51 -0.29 13.56
CA VAL A 87 -11.24 -1.02 13.59
C VAL A 87 -10.09 -0.05 13.88
N GLN A 88 -9.35 -0.30 14.95
CA GLN A 88 -8.20 0.50 15.34
C GLN A 88 -7.07 0.40 14.31
N GLY A 89 -6.34 1.49 14.12
CA GLY A 89 -5.44 1.70 13.00
C GLY A 89 -4.23 0.79 12.97
N GLY A 90 -3.87 0.15 14.08
CA GLY A 90 -2.77 -0.81 14.19
C GLY A 90 -3.16 -2.26 13.89
N GLU A 91 -4.45 -2.58 13.74
CA GLU A 91 -4.92 -3.92 13.39
C GLU A 91 -4.33 -4.38 12.05
N ASP A 92 -3.91 -5.65 12.00
CA ASP A 92 -3.30 -6.25 10.82
C ASP A 92 -4.36 -6.50 9.73
N TRP A 93 -4.16 -5.92 8.54
CA TRP A 93 -5.18 -5.96 7.48
C TRP A 93 -5.49 -7.38 6.99
N PRO A 94 -4.50 -8.24 6.63
CA PRO A 94 -4.79 -9.63 6.26
C PRO A 94 -5.58 -10.38 7.32
N SER A 95 -5.20 -10.21 8.59
CA SER A 95 -5.90 -10.84 9.73
C SER A 95 -7.33 -10.33 9.88
N LEU A 96 -7.57 -9.03 9.67
CA LEU A 96 -8.90 -8.43 9.69
C LEU A 96 -9.80 -9.04 8.62
N VAL A 97 -9.32 -9.14 7.37
CA VAL A 97 -10.09 -9.74 6.27
C VAL A 97 -10.45 -11.18 6.59
N ALA A 98 -9.47 -12.00 6.99
CA ALA A 98 -9.70 -13.40 7.34
C ALA A 98 -10.72 -13.54 8.48
N TRP A 99 -10.62 -12.68 9.50
CA TRP A 99 -11.58 -12.63 10.60
C TRP A 99 -13.00 -12.27 10.12
N CYS A 100 -13.17 -11.29 9.24
CA CYS A 100 -14.48 -10.95 8.68
C CYS A 100 -15.12 -12.13 7.96
N ILE A 101 -14.35 -12.83 7.12
CA ILE A 101 -14.83 -14.03 6.39
C ILE A 101 -15.21 -15.14 7.37
N ALA A 102 -14.42 -15.38 8.41
CA ALA A 102 -14.73 -16.38 9.44
C ALA A 102 -16.00 -16.05 10.25
N GLN A 103 -16.36 -14.77 10.38
CA GLN A 103 -17.61 -14.32 11.01
C GLN A 103 -18.81 -14.25 10.04
N GLY A 104 -18.62 -14.61 8.77
CA GLY A 104 -19.67 -14.52 7.74
C GLY A 104 -19.95 -13.10 7.24
N MET A 105 -19.06 -12.13 7.52
CA MET A 105 -19.19 -10.75 7.08
C MET A 105 -18.49 -10.57 5.71
N GLY A 106 -19.24 -10.82 4.63
CA GLY A 106 -18.77 -10.67 3.25
C GLY A 106 -18.70 -9.20 2.78
N GLY A 107 -18.03 -8.99 1.65
CA GLY A 107 -17.81 -7.69 0.99
C GLY A 107 -16.35 -7.22 1.00
N ILE A 108 -15.48 -7.84 1.81
CA ILE A 108 -14.08 -7.45 1.99
C ILE A 108 -13.07 -8.44 1.36
N GLU A 109 -13.52 -9.63 0.97
CA GLU A 109 -12.72 -10.76 0.48
C GLU A 109 -11.76 -10.43 -0.67
N ASN A 110 -12.13 -9.51 -1.56
CA ASN A 110 -11.28 -9.07 -2.68
C ASN A 110 -9.97 -8.42 -2.21
N LEU A 111 -9.95 -7.90 -0.99
CA LEU A 111 -8.81 -7.21 -0.38
C LEU A 111 -7.94 -8.14 0.49
N ALA A 112 -8.12 -9.45 0.39
CA ALA A 112 -7.35 -10.43 1.14
C ALA A 112 -5.85 -10.38 0.83
N LEU A 113 -5.03 -10.70 1.85
CA LEU A 113 -3.56 -10.72 1.80
C LEU A 113 -2.89 -9.42 1.29
N ILE A 114 -3.55 -8.26 1.40
CA ILE A 114 -2.88 -6.97 1.24
C ILE A 114 -2.08 -6.68 2.52
N PRO A 115 -0.74 -6.61 2.48
CA PRO A 115 0.05 -6.39 3.70
C PRO A 115 -0.12 -4.96 4.21
N GLY A 116 -0.21 -4.78 5.53
CA GLY A 116 -0.31 -3.47 6.14
C GLY A 116 -1.18 -3.48 7.40
N CYS A 117 -1.40 -2.28 7.94
CA CYS A 117 -2.35 -2.07 9.04
C CYS A 117 -3.61 -1.38 8.53
N ALA A 118 -4.73 -1.55 9.24
CA ALA A 118 -6.00 -0.91 8.94
C ALA A 118 -5.90 0.62 8.79
N GLY A 119 -5.10 1.28 9.62
CA GLY A 119 -4.91 2.73 9.57
C GLY A 119 -4.11 3.21 8.35
N SER A 120 -3.37 2.32 7.68
CA SER A 120 -2.67 2.63 6.43
C SER A 120 -3.54 2.40 5.19
N ALA A 121 -4.60 1.59 5.30
CA ALA A 121 -5.51 1.27 4.21
C ALA A 121 -6.10 2.53 3.51
N PRO A 122 -6.56 3.57 4.23
CA PRO A 122 -7.15 4.74 3.57
C PRO A 122 -6.13 5.64 2.89
N ILE A 123 -4.86 5.65 3.33
CA ILE A 123 -3.83 6.58 2.83
C ILE A 123 -3.65 6.47 1.31
N GLN A 124 -3.63 5.25 0.78
CA GLN A 124 -3.57 4.97 -0.65
C GLN A 124 -4.81 4.27 -1.17
N ASN A 125 -5.94 4.34 -0.47
CA ASN A 125 -7.19 3.69 -0.86
C ASN A 125 -6.94 2.27 -1.43
N ILE A 126 -6.44 1.37 -0.56
CA ILE A 126 -5.98 0.05 -0.98
C ILE A 126 -7.02 -0.64 -1.88
N GLY A 127 -6.56 -1.35 -2.91
CA GLY A 127 -7.48 -1.96 -3.86
C GLY A 127 -6.85 -3.13 -4.59
N ALA A 128 -7.66 -4.17 -4.76
CA ALA A 128 -7.31 -5.38 -5.48
C ALA A 128 -8.57 -6.05 -6.03
N TYR A 129 -8.42 -6.73 -7.16
CA TYR A 129 -9.47 -7.57 -7.76
C TYR A 129 -10.82 -6.84 -7.95
N GLY A 130 -10.79 -5.57 -8.36
CA GLY A 130 -11.99 -4.79 -8.69
C GLY A 130 -12.72 -4.16 -7.49
N VAL A 131 -12.13 -4.18 -6.30
CA VAL A 131 -12.63 -3.49 -5.10
C VAL A 131 -11.53 -2.58 -4.56
N GLU A 132 -11.93 -1.41 -4.07
CA GLU A 132 -11.08 -0.45 -3.33
C GLU A 132 -11.65 -0.21 -1.93
N LEU A 133 -10.83 0.30 -1.00
CA LEU A 133 -11.29 0.57 0.36
C LEU A 133 -12.48 1.52 0.40
N LYS A 134 -12.51 2.54 -0.47
CA LYS A 134 -13.60 3.51 -0.56
C LYS A 134 -14.98 2.87 -0.76
N ASP A 135 -15.03 1.67 -1.36
CA ASP A 135 -16.28 0.95 -1.60
C ASP A 135 -16.89 0.41 -0.29
N LEU A 136 -16.06 0.27 0.76
CA LEU A 136 -16.39 -0.29 2.07
C LEU A 136 -16.25 0.73 3.20
N CYS A 137 -15.54 1.84 2.98
CA CYS A 137 -15.23 2.85 3.99
C CYS A 137 -16.48 3.66 4.32
N SER A 138 -16.77 3.79 5.61
CA SER A 138 -17.81 4.67 6.14
C SER A 138 -17.20 5.96 6.69
N TYR A 139 -16.08 5.85 7.41
CA TYR A 139 -15.37 6.99 7.99
C TYR A 139 -13.92 6.63 8.32
N VAL A 140 -13.11 7.66 8.57
CA VAL A 140 -11.75 7.53 9.12
C VAL A 140 -11.65 8.42 10.36
N ASP A 141 -11.25 7.84 11.49
CA ASP A 141 -10.95 8.59 12.70
C ASP A 141 -9.47 8.98 12.69
N VAL A 142 -9.20 10.26 12.98
CA VAL A 142 -7.85 10.81 12.95
C VAL A 142 -7.57 11.63 14.21
N LEU A 143 -6.33 11.59 14.67
CA LEU A 143 -5.76 12.57 15.57
C LEU A 143 -5.17 13.70 14.73
N ASP A 144 -5.69 14.92 14.90
CA ASP A 144 -5.08 16.12 14.32
C ASP A 144 -3.81 16.45 15.10
N LEU A 145 -2.66 16.51 14.42
CA LEU A 145 -1.35 16.63 15.06
C LEU A 145 -1.01 18.08 15.45
N THR A 146 -1.79 19.05 14.99
CA THR A 146 -1.64 20.46 15.36
C THR A 146 -2.42 20.78 16.64
N THR A 147 -3.65 20.27 16.74
CA THR A 147 -4.55 20.53 17.86
C THR A 147 -4.54 19.43 18.92
N LEU A 148 -4.00 18.25 18.58
CA LEU A 148 -3.98 17.04 19.40
C LEU A 148 -5.39 16.57 19.79
N LYS A 149 -6.38 16.85 18.93
CA LYS A 149 -7.77 16.43 19.10
C LYS A 149 -8.13 15.38 18.06
N THR A 150 -8.93 14.41 18.48
CA THR A 150 -9.50 13.42 17.57
C THR A 150 -10.70 13.99 16.83
N ARG A 151 -10.82 13.68 15.55
CA ARG A 151 -12.01 13.95 14.74
C ARG A 151 -12.31 12.79 13.81
N ARG A 152 -13.58 12.68 13.44
CA ARG A 152 -14.06 11.73 12.44
C ARG A 152 -14.20 12.42 11.09
N MET A 153 -13.73 11.78 10.04
CA MET A 153 -13.89 12.20 8.65
C MET A 153 -14.82 11.23 7.94
N SER A 154 -15.78 11.73 7.16
CA SER A 154 -16.59 10.87 6.29
C SER A 154 -15.73 10.24 5.19
N ALA A 155 -16.26 9.22 4.50
CA ALA A 155 -15.59 8.65 3.34
C ALA A 155 -15.43 9.68 2.21
N GLU A 156 -16.40 10.58 2.06
CA GLU A 156 -16.36 11.70 1.11
C GLU A 156 -15.22 12.68 1.45
N ASP A 157 -15.09 13.07 2.72
CA ASP A 157 -14.01 13.98 3.18
C ASP A 157 -12.60 13.37 3.03
N CYS A 158 -12.50 12.05 2.81
CA CYS A 158 -11.22 11.39 2.58
C CYS A 158 -10.72 11.55 1.12
N GLU A 159 -11.58 12.01 0.20
CA GLU A 159 -11.24 12.29 -1.20
C GLU A 159 -10.53 11.13 -1.90
N PHE A 160 -11.06 9.91 -1.76
CA PHE A 160 -10.41 8.71 -2.29
C PHE A 160 -10.29 8.69 -3.81
N GLY A 161 -9.07 8.43 -4.29
CA GLY A 161 -8.71 8.21 -5.70
C GLY A 161 -7.97 6.89 -5.92
N TYR A 162 -7.52 6.63 -7.16
CA TYR A 162 -6.69 5.46 -7.46
C TYR A 162 -5.31 5.63 -6.83
N ARG A 163 -5.01 4.82 -5.79
CA ARG A 163 -3.78 4.93 -4.99
C ARG A 163 -3.61 6.31 -4.32
N ASP A 164 -4.73 6.93 -3.97
CA ASP A 164 -4.74 8.33 -3.53
C ASP A 164 -5.84 8.65 -2.51
N SER A 165 -5.60 9.68 -1.70
CA SER A 165 -6.55 10.26 -0.74
C SER A 165 -6.03 11.61 -0.23
N VAL A 166 -6.87 12.35 0.50
CA VAL A 166 -6.50 13.62 1.16
C VAL A 166 -5.29 13.48 2.12
N PHE A 167 -5.03 12.28 2.66
CA PHE A 167 -3.90 12.01 3.56
C PHE A 167 -2.53 12.09 2.86
N LYS A 168 -2.50 12.08 1.53
CA LYS A 168 -1.30 12.30 0.72
C LYS A 168 -1.15 13.75 0.24
N HIS A 169 -2.14 14.59 0.55
CA HIS A 169 -2.23 15.98 0.08
C HIS A 169 -2.42 16.91 1.27
N ASP A 170 -3.62 17.49 1.42
CA ASP A 170 -3.90 18.52 2.42
C ASP A 170 -3.66 18.09 3.86
N LEU A 171 -3.84 16.80 4.16
CA LEU A 171 -3.61 16.23 5.49
C LEU A 171 -2.27 15.49 5.62
N TYR A 172 -1.42 15.55 4.60
CA TYR A 172 -0.06 15.01 4.67
C TYR A 172 0.70 15.61 5.86
N GLU A 173 1.23 14.74 6.72
CA GLU A 173 1.94 15.08 7.98
C GLU A 173 1.13 15.88 9.02
N LYS A 174 -0.17 16.10 8.81
CA LYS A 174 -1.03 16.88 9.72
C LYS A 174 -1.95 16.03 10.58
N CYS A 175 -2.12 14.76 10.24
CA CYS A 175 -2.94 13.85 11.03
C CYS A 175 -2.34 12.45 11.16
N PHE A 176 -2.82 11.73 12.17
CA PHE A 176 -2.53 10.32 12.40
C PHE A 176 -3.85 9.54 12.38
N VAL A 177 -3.96 8.54 11.49
CA VAL A 177 -5.16 7.69 11.41
C VAL A 177 -5.20 6.76 12.62
N THR A 178 -6.19 6.95 13.48
CA THR A 178 -6.36 6.17 14.72
C THR A 178 -7.29 4.98 14.53
N ALA A 179 -8.30 5.08 13.67
CA ALA A 179 -9.21 3.99 13.36
C ALA A 179 -9.91 4.19 12.01
N ILE A 180 -10.48 3.11 11.47
CA ILE A 180 -11.34 3.14 10.29
C ILE A 180 -12.72 2.57 10.62
N GLY A 181 -13.74 3.13 9.98
CA GLY A 181 -15.09 2.61 9.97
C GLY A 181 -15.36 1.89 8.66
N LEU A 182 -15.75 0.62 8.71
CA LEU A 182 -16.15 -0.16 7.53
C LEU A 182 -17.64 -0.49 7.60
N LYS A 183 -18.30 -0.50 6.44
CA LYS A 183 -19.69 -0.91 6.27
C LYS A 183 -19.75 -2.06 5.28
N LEU A 184 -20.20 -3.23 5.74
CA LEU A 184 -20.30 -4.44 4.94
C LEU A 184 -21.77 -4.86 4.81
N PRO A 185 -22.32 -4.95 3.59
CA PRO A 185 -23.74 -5.25 3.40
C PRO A 185 -24.06 -6.71 3.71
N LYS A 186 -25.13 -6.96 4.47
CA LYS A 186 -25.66 -8.31 4.76
C LYS A 186 -26.19 -8.99 3.50
N ARG A 187 -26.80 -8.19 2.60
CA ARG A 187 -27.13 -8.63 1.24
C ARG A 187 -25.87 -8.59 0.38
N TRP A 188 -25.04 -9.62 0.54
CA TRP A 188 -23.79 -9.77 -0.18
C TRP A 188 -24.01 -9.86 -1.71
N THR A 189 -23.09 -9.25 -2.47
CA THR A 189 -23.05 -9.34 -3.93
C THR A 189 -21.60 -9.62 -4.37
N PRO A 190 -21.36 -10.68 -5.17
CA PRO A 190 -20.01 -11.05 -5.58
C PRO A 190 -19.36 -9.99 -6.46
N LYS A 191 -18.08 -9.71 -6.20
CA LYS A 191 -17.20 -8.90 -7.08
C LYS A 191 -16.18 -9.81 -7.77
N ASN A 192 -16.64 -10.65 -8.68
CA ASN A 192 -15.83 -11.68 -9.35
C ASN A 192 -15.42 -11.33 -10.80
N GLN A 193 -15.64 -10.09 -11.24
CA GLN A 193 -15.39 -9.69 -12.63
C GLN A 193 -13.91 -9.48 -12.97
N TYR A 194 -12.99 -9.65 -12.02
CA TYR A 194 -11.57 -9.38 -12.24
C TYR A 194 -10.75 -10.66 -12.47
N GLY A 195 -10.21 -10.80 -13.68
CA GLY A 195 -9.19 -11.79 -14.01
C GLY A 195 -9.55 -13.21 -13.54
N PRO A 196 -8.71 -13.86 -12.71
CA PRO A 196 -8.94 -15.26 -12.31
C PRO A 196 -10.22 -15.52 -11.49
N LEU A 197 -10.89 -14.47 -10.98
CA LEU A 197 -12.14 -14.62 -10.23
C LEU A 197 -13.35 -14.91 -11.14
N GLN A 198 -13.26 -14.58 -12.43
CA GLN A 198 -14.33 -14.84 -13.40
C GLN A 198 -14.57 -16.34 -13.62
N ASN A 199 -13.59 -17.16 -13.25
CA ASN A 199 -13.65 -18.62 -13.41
C ASN A 199 -14.37 -19.33 -12.26
N ILE A 200 -14.80 -18.62 -11.22
CA ILE A 200 -15.57 -19.21 -10.12
C ILE A 200 -17.00 -19.45 -10.63
N PRO A 201 -17.51 -20.70 -10.60
CA PRO A 201 -18.87 -21.02 -11.04
C PRO A 201 -19.93 -20.24 -10.24
N GLU A 202 -21.00 -19.80 -10.90
CA GLU A 202 -22.03 -18.96 -10.28
C GLU A 202 -22.69 -19.61 -9.06
N ASN A 203 -22.89 -20.93 -9.09
CA ASN A 203 -23.45 -21.72 -8.00
C ASN A 203 -22.48 -21.96 -6.82
N GLU A 204 -21.20 -21.60 -6.96
CA GLU A 204 -20.16 -21.72 -5.93
C GLU A 204 -19.78 -20.35 -5.35
N LEU A 205 -20.32 -19.26 -5.89
CA LEU A 205 -20.02 -17.90 -5.43
C LEU A 205 -20.44 -17.72 -3.98
N SER A 206 -19.43 -17.47 -3.14
CA SER A 206 -19.57 -17.09 -1.75
C SER A 206 -18.40 -16.17 -1.36
N PRO A 207 -18.53 -15.40 -0.26
CA PRO A 207 -17.40 -14.63 0.26
C PRO A 207 -16.16 -15.50 0.48
N ASN A 208 -16.34 -16.73 0.99
CA ASN A 208 -15.25 -17.67 1.23
C ASN A 208 -14.58 -18.15 -0.07
N ALA A 209 -15.37 -18.50 -1.10
CA ALA A 209 -14.82 -18.95 -2.38
C ALA A 209 -13.99 -17.85 -3.07
N ILE A 210 -14.46 -16.60 -3.04
CA ILE A 210 -13.68 -15.47 -3.56
C ILE A 210 -12.43 -15.23 -2.70
N PHE A 211 -12.55 -15.26 -1.36
CA PHE A 211 -11.41 -15.11 -0.45
C PHE A 211 -10.32 -16.15 -0.72
N GLU A 212 -10.68 -17.43 -0.79
CA GLU A 212 -9.76 -18.53 -1.08
C GLU A 212 -9.09 -18.35 -2.44
N ARG A 213 -9.86 -17.99 -3.47
CA ARG A 213 -9.33 -17.77 -4.81
C ARG A 213 -8.37 -16.59 -4.86
N VAL A 214 -8.69 -15.48 -4.19
CA VAL A 214 -7.81 -14.31 -4.07
C VAL A 214 -6.52 -14.69 -3.36
N CYS A 215 -6.62 -15.39 -2.22
CA CYS A 215 -5.47 -15.87 -1.46
C CYS A 215 -4.56 -16.74 -2.33
N GLN A 216 -5.13 -17.74 -3.02
CA GLN A 216 -4.40 -18.61 -3.93
C GLN A 216 -3.65 -17.82 -5.01
N VAL A 217 -4.34 -16.96 -5.76
CA VAL A 217 -3.73 -16.20 -6.86
C VAL A 217 -2.64 -15.27 -6.37
N ARG A 218 -2.82 -14.65 -5.20
CA ARG A 218 -1.79 -13.79 -4.59
C ARG A 218 -0.57 -14.60 -4.17
N MET A 219 -0.74 -15.75 -3.53
CA MET A 219 0.38 -16.61 -3.13
C MET A 219 1.12 -17.23 -4.32
N GLU A 220 0.45 -17.47 -5.44
CA GLU A 220 1.08 -17.95 -6.68
C GLU A 220 1.96 -16.89 -7.35
N LYS A 221 1.61 -15.60 -7.25
CA LYS A 221 2.23 -14.52 -8.03
C LYS A 221 3.10 -13.57 -7.22
N LEU A 222 2.73 -13.30 -5.97
CA LEU A 222 3.36 -12.29 -5.14
C LEU A 222 4.38 -12.95 -4.22
N PRO A 223 5.64 -12.49 -4.21
CA PRO A 223 6.63 -12.99 -3.28
C PRO A 223 6.26 -12.65 -1.85
N ASP A 224 6.31 -13.65 -0.97
CA ASP A 224 6.15 -13.48 0.47
C ASP A 224 7.32 -12.63 1.03
N PRO A 225 7.07 -11.43 1.56
CA PRO A 225 8.13 -10.56 2.08
C PRO A 225 8.93 -11.16 3.24
N ALA A 226 8.38 -12.15 3.96
CA ALA A 226 9.11 -12.87 5.00
C ALA A 226 10.18 -13.83 4.42
N LYS A 227 10.06 -14.21 3.15
CA LYS A 227 11.02 -15.07 2.44
C LYS A 227 11.97 -14.26 1.56
N VAL A 228 11.44 -13.25 0.87
CA VAL A 228 12.21 -12.37 -0.01
C VAL A 228 11.63 -10.95 0.08
N GLY A 229 12.41 -10.04 0.64
CA GLY A 229 11.94 -8.71 1.00
C GLY A 229 11.41 -7.96 -0.22
N ASN A 230 10.25 -7.30 -0.08
CA ASN A 230 9.65 -6.48 -1.13
C ASN A 230 8.60 -5.53 -0.52
N ALA A 231 8.18 -4.53 -1.28
CA ALA A 231 7.11 -3.59 -0.90
C ALA A 231 5.88 -3.72 -1.82
N GLY A 232 5.60 -4.94 -2.32
CA GLY A 232 4.54 -5.18 -3.30
C GLY A 232 4.84 -4.56 -4.66
N SER A 233 3.79 -4.13 -5.35
CA SER A 233 3.92 -3.45 -6.65
C SER A 233 4.72 -2.17 -6.48
N PHE A 234 5.88 -2.08 -7.13
CA PHE A 234 6.76 -0.94 -6.98
C PHE A 234 6.28 0.29 -7.75
N PHE A 235 5.62 0.07 -8.89
CA PHE A 235 5.05 1.12 -9.74
C PHE A 235 3.53 1.03 -9.78
N LYS A 236 2.88 2.19 -9.94
CA LYS A 236 1.45 2.27 -10.25
C LYS A 236 1.21 1.83 -11.69
N ASN A 237 -0.03 1.48 -12.01
CA ASN A 237 -0.44 1.34 -13.40
C ASN A 237 -0.65 2.75 -14.00
N PRO A 238 0.09 3.14 -15.05
CA PRO A 238 -0.03 4.45 -15.66
C PRO A 238 -1.39 4.61 -16.35
N VAL A 239 -1.95 5.81 -16.29
CA VAL A 239 -3.10 6.22 -17.10
C VAL A 239 -2.58 7.09 -18.23
N ILE A 240 -2.88 6.70 -19.46
CA ILE A 240 -2.46 7.42 -20.68
C ILE A 240 -3.69 7.86 -21.48
N SER A 241 -3.52 8.87 -22.34
CA SER A 241 -4.59 9.32 -23.23
C SER A 241 -5.06 8.21 -24.17
N GLN A 242 -6.31 8.30 -24.61
CA GLN A 242 -6.87 7.35 -25.59
C GLN A 242 -6.05 7.33 -26.88
N ASP A 243 -5.64 8.50 -27.39
CA ASP A 243 -4.83 8.61 -28.59
C ASP A 243 -3.48 7.89 -28.47
N HIS A 244 -2.83 8.00 -27.31
CA HIS A 244 -1.56 7.31 -27.08
C HIS A 244 -1.77 5.79 -27.01
N TYR A 245 -2.81 5.34 -26.32
CA TYR A 245 -3.18 3.92 -26.28
C TYR A 245 -3.48 3.36 -27.67
N ASP A 246 -4.25 4.08 -28.49
CA ASP A 246 -4.63 3.65 -29.85
C ASP A 246 -3.41 3.52 -30.78
N GLN A 247 -2.36 4.30 -30.55
CA GLN A 247 -1.09 4.15 -31.26
C GLN A 247 -0.32 2.90 -30.80
N LEU A 248 -0.28 2.66 -29.49
CA LEU A 248 0.45 1.54 -28.91
C LEU A 248 -0.19 0.19 -29.21
N ILE A 249 -1.52 0.08 -29.11
CA ILE A 249 -2.25 -1.19 -29.34
C ILE A 249 -2.09 -1.70 -30.79
N ARG A 250 -1.84 -0.80 -31.76
CA ARG A 250 -1.54 -1.19 -33.15
C ARG A 250 -0.19 -1.90 -33.30
N LYS A 251 0.79 -1.53 -32.47
CA LYS A 251 2.13 -2.14 -32.45
C LYS A 251 2.23 -3.30 -31.46
N HIS A 252 1.34 -3.30 -30.45
CA HIS A 252 1.33 -4.21 -29.32
C HIS A 252 -0.09 -4.72 -29.06
N SER A 253 -0.61 -5.54 -29.98
CA SER A 253 -2.03 -5.95 -30.01
C SER A 253 -2.50 -6.73 -28.78
N ASN A 254 -1.58 -7.26 -27.99
CA ASN A 254 -1.84 -7.97 -26.73
C ASN A 254 -1.61 -7.11 -25.48
N MET A 255 -1.48 -5.78 -25.62
CA MET A 255 -1.35 -4.87 -24.47
C MET A 255 -2.57 -4.96 -23.56
N VAL A 256 -2.30 -5.11 -22.27
CA VAL A 256 -3.35 -5.18 -21.24
C VAL A 256 -3.63 -3.78 -20.71
N ALA A 257 -4.84 -3.29 -20.93
CA ALA A 257 -5.30 -2.00 -20.42
C ALA A 257 -6.78 -2.05 -20.04
N TYR A 258 -7.20 -1.14 -19.16
CA TYR A 258 -8.56 -1.01 -18.68
C TYR A 258 -9.03 0.45 -18.84
N PRO A 259 -10.30 0.70 -19.17
CA PRO A 259 -10.84 2.05 -19.15
C PRO A 259 -10.64 2.74 -17.80
N ALA A 260 -10.29 4.02 -17.83
CA ALA A 260 -10.20 4.92 -16.67
C ALA A 260 -10.97 6.22 -16.97
N ASN A 261 -11.18 7.07 -15.96
CA ASN A 261 -11.93 8.32 -16.13
C ASN A 261 -11.34 9.21 -17.25
N GLU A 262 -10.00 9.26 -17.36
CA GLU A 262 -9.28 10.08 -18.33
C GLU A 262 -8.34 9.23 -19.19
N GLY A 263 -8.91 8.34 -20.00
CA GLY A 263 -8.17 7.51 -20.95
C GLY A 263 -8.05 6.05 -20.52
N MET A 264 -6.87 5.47 -20.71
CA MET A 264 -6.63 4.04 -20.54
C MET A 264 -5.58 3.77 -19.47
N LYS A 265 -5.95 2.96 -18.47
CA LYS A 265 -5.04 2.47 -17.43
C LYS A 265 -4.32 1.22 -17.93
N VAL A 266 -3.03 1.37 -18.27
CA VAL A 266 -2.20 0.29 -18.84
C VAL A 266 -1.55 -0.51 -17.72
N ALA A 267 -1.51 -1.85 -17.85
CA ALA A 267 -0.90 -2.72 -16.87
C ALA A 267 0.63 -2.56 -16.85
N ALA A 268 1.19 -1.92 -15.82
CA ALA A 268 2.63 -1.69 -15.68
C ALA A 268 3.42 -3.00 -15.63
N GLY A 269 2.90 -4.03 -14.93
CA GLY A 269 3.52 -5.36 -14.92
C GLY A 269 3.65 -5.98 -16.32
N TRP A 270 2.70 -5.71 -17.21
CA TRP A 270 2.78 -6.15 -18.61
C TRP A 270 3.85 -5.36 -19.37
N LEU A 271 3.91 -4.03 -19.21
CA LEU A 271 4.94 -3.19 -19.84
C LEU A 271 6.35 -3.65 -19.47
N ILE A 272 6.60 -3.88 -18.18
CA ILE A 272 7.91 -4.31 -17.65
C ILE A 272 8.27 -5.71 -18.15
N ASP A 273 7.31 -6.64 -18.14
CA ASP A 273 7.50 -8.00 -18.67
C ASP A 273 7.88 -7.98 -20.16
N GLN A 274 7.16 -7.17 -20.95
CA GLN A 274 7.44 -7.05 -22.38
C GLN A 274 8.73 -6.30 -22.69
N CYS A 275 9.32 -5.56 -21.75
CA CYS A 275 10.70 -5.08 -21.84
C CYS A 275 11.75 -6.18 -21.60
N GLY A 276 11.33 -7.40 -21.24
CA GLY A 276 12.22 -8.52 -20.95
C GLY A 276 12.90 -8.42 -19.60
N LEU A 277 12.32 -7.67 -18.65
CA LEU A 277 12.99 -7.32 -17.40
C LEU A 277 12.77 -8.32 -16.26
N LYS A 278 11.88 -9.31 -16.41
CA LYS A 278 11.71 -10.36 -15.39
C LYS A 278 13.03 -11.07 -15.11
N GLY A 279 13.42 -11.12 -13.83
CA GLY A 279 14.66 -11.74 -13.38
C GLY A 279 15.92 -10.89 -13.58
N ILE A 280 15.82 -9.70 -14.19
CA ILE A 280 16.95 -8.76 -14.25
C ILE A 280 17.26 -8.29 -12.83
N SER A 281 18.55 -8.28 -12.51
CA SER A 281 19.07 -7.87 -11.21
C SER A 281 20.06 -6.72 -11.36
N VAL A 282 20.07 -5.87 -10.33
CA VAL A 282 21.16 -4.93 -10.03
C VAL A 282 21.64 -5.31 -8.63
N ASN A 283 22.86 -5.84 -8.55
CA ASN A 283 23.40 -6.42 -7.31
C ASN A 283 22.37 -7.36 -6.64
N GLY A 284 21.99 -7.09 -5.38
CA GLY A 284 21.04 -7.92 -4.64
C GLY A 284 19.56 -7.62 -4.93
N ALA A 285 19.23 -6.58 -5.71
CA ALA A 285 17.86 -6.22 -6.07
C ALA A 285 17.47 -6.88 -7.39
N GLN A 286 16.24 -7.40 -7.50
CA GLN A 286 15.77 -8.11 -8.69
C GLN A 286 14.31 -7.79 -9.02
N VAL A 287 14.00 -7.66 -10.32
CA VAL A 287 12.62 -7.67 -10.83
C VAL A 287 12.08 -9.10 -10.70
N ASN A 288 11.01 -9.29 -9.93
CA ASN A 288 10.53 -10.63 -9.62
C ASN A 288 10.16 -11.42 -10.90
N PRO A 289 10.61 -12.68 -11.06
CA PRO A 289 10.34 -13.48 -12.25
C PRO A 289 8.87 -13.84 -12.49
N LEU A 290 8.05 -13.89 -11.44
CA LEU A 290 6.63 -14.25 -11.52
C LEU A 290 5.73 -13.01 -11.68
N GLN A 291 6.12 -11.89 -11.07
CA GLN A 291 5.39 -10.62 -11.12
C GLN A 291 6.35 -9.45 -11.36
N ALA A 292 6.47 -9.02 -12.61
CA ALA A 292 7.42 -7.99 -13.04
C ALA A 292 7.22 -6.62 -12.36
N LEU A 293 6.04 -6.38 -11.79
CA LEU A 293 5.76 -5.13 -11.07
C LEU A 293 6.40 -5.08 -9.68
N VAL A 294 6.89 -6.22 -9.15
CA VAL A 294 7.45 -6.32 -7.80
C VAL A 294 8.98 -6.35 -7.88
N LEU A 295 9.62 -5.41 -7.19
CA LEU A 295 11.07 -5.45 -6.96
C LEU A 295 11.34 -6.18 -5.65
N THR A 296 12.36 -7.04 -5.66
CA THR A 296 12.68 -7.96 -4.57
C THR A 296 14.13 -7.82 -4.11
N ASN A 297 14.33 -7.93 -2.81
CA ASN A 297 15.63 -8.08 -2.16
C ASN A 297 15.99 -9.57 -2.11
N VAL A 298 16.72 -10.05 -3.10
CA VAL A 298 17.09 -11.48 -3.24
C VAL A 298 18.43 -11.82 -2.61
N ASP A 299 19.32 -10.83 -2.43
CA ASP A 299 20.64 -11.02 -1.85
C ASP A 299 21.12 -9.78 -1.07
N ASN A 300 20.43 -9.47 0.03
CA ASN A 300 20.76 -8.38 0.96
C ASN A 300 21.08 -7.04 0.26
N CYS A 301 20.21 -6.64 -0.67
CA CYS A 301 20.40 -5.43 -1.46
C CYS A 301 20.45 -4.16 -0.60
N SER A 302 21.18 -3.17 -1.08
CA SER A 302 21.11 -1.81 -0.58
C SER A 302 19.84 -1.11 -1.11
N ALA A 303 19.53 0.07 -0.56
CA ALA A 303 18.48 0.89 -1.12
C ALA A 303 18.88 1.48 -2.49
N ASP A 304 20.17 1.75 -2.69
CA ASP A 304 20.71 2.25 -3.96
C ASP A 304 20.55 1.21 -5.08
N ASP A 305 20.73 -0.08 -4.79
CA ASP A 305 20.47 -1.17 -5.74
C ASP A 305 19.02 -1.15 -6.23
N VAL A 306 18.08 -0.88 -5.31
CA VAL A 306 16.65 -0.80 -5.64
C VAL A 306 16.34 0.45 -6.45
N VAL A 307 16.97 1.59 -6.11
CA VAL A 307 16.86 2.85 -6.86
C VAL A 307 17.36 2.65 -8.29
N GLU A 308 18.57 2.12 -8.46
CA GLU A 308 19.17 1.86 -9.78
C GLU A 308 18.32 0.88 -10.60
N LEU A 309 17.83 -0.19 -9.99
CA LEU A 309 16.93 -1.13 -10.65
C LEU A 309 15.61 -0.45 -11.06
N ALA A 310 15.04 0.38 -10.20
CA ALA A 310 13.81 1.12 -10.51
C ALA A 310 14.02 2.10 -11.67
N SER A 311 15.15 2.82 -11.70
CA SER A 311 15.55 3.71 -12.79
C SER A 311 15.72 2.94 -14.11
N LEU A 312 16.37 1.78 -14.08
CA LEU A 312 16.50 0.89 -15.24
C LEU A 312 15.14 0.49 -15.80
N VAL A 313 14.21 0.07 -14.92
CA VAL A 313 12.84 -0.30 -15.30
C VAL A 313 12.09 0.88 -15.91
N LYS A 314 12.10 2.06 -15.26
CA LYS A 314 11.49 3.29 -15.79
C LYS A 314 12.02 3.62 -17.17
N LYS A 315 13.35 3.63 -17.32
CA LYS A 315 14.01 3.96 -18.58
C LYS A 315 13.62 3.01 -19.71
N ALA A 316 13.64 1.70 -19.46
CA ALA A 316 13.29 0.72 -20.48
C ALA A 316 11.84 0.85 -20.95
N VAL A 317 10.90 1.09 -20.02
CA VAL A 317 9.48 1.30 -20.36
C VAL A 317 9.28 2.62 -21.11
N TRP A 318 9.97 3.68 -20.70
CA TRP A 318 9.98 4.95 -21.44
C TRP A 318 10.52 4.77 -22.85
N ASP A 319 11.72 4.21 -23.01
CA ASP A 319 12.39 4.07 -24.30
C ASP A 319 11.55 3.22 -25.29
N LYS A 320 10.81 2.23 -24.79
CA LYS A 320 9.97 1.35 -25.61
C LYS A 320 8.56 1.88 -25.89
N TYR A 321 7.92 2.49 -24.91
CA TYR A 321 6.49 2.84 -24.97
C TYR A 321 6.19 4.33 -24.84
N GLN A 322 7.18 5.15 -24.50
CA GLN A 322 7.03 6.56 -24.14
C GLN A 322 6.01 6.77 -23.01
N ILE A 323 5.95 5.80 -22.09
CA ILE A 323 5.12 5.83 -20.89
C ILE A 323 6.05 6.02 -19.70
N GLU A 324 5.81 7.06 -18.91
CA GLU A 324 6.50 7.23 -17.63
C GLU A 324 5.82 6.40 -16.54
N LEU A 325 6.60 5.56 -15.85
CA LEU A 325 6.11 4.86 -14.67
C LEU A 325 6.31 5.70 -13.41
N GLU A 326 5.23 5.89 -12.66
CA GLU A 326 5.26 6.49 -11.33
C GLU A 326 5.42 5.41 -10.26
N HIS A 327 6.29 5.62 -9.28
CA HIS A 327 6.43 4.69 -8.17
C HIS A 327 5.20 4.74 -7.24
N GLU A 328 4.80 3.58 -6.72
CA GLU A 328 3.76 3.44 -5.69
C GLU A 328 4.37 3.38 -4.27
N VAL A 329 5.59 2.83 -4.17
CA VAL A 329 6.38 2.74 -2.94
C VAL A 329 6.82 4.13 -2.51
N ARG A 330 6.72 4.42 -1.21
CA ARG A 330 7.13 5.71 -0.64
C ARG A 330 8.60 5.69 -0.25
N PHE A 331 9.39 6.63 -0.77
CA PHE A 331 10.82 6.71 -0.52
C PHE A 331 11.06 7.59 0.69
N MET A 332 11.84 7.12 1.67
CA MET A 332 12.16 7.84 2.89
C MET A 332 13.66 8.10 2.96
N ASN A 333 14.06 9.37 2.86
CA ASN A 333 15.44 9.79 3.06
C ASN A 333 15.66 10.22 4.51
N ARG A 334 16.78 10.91 4.78
CA ARG A 334 17.14 11.40 6.10
C ARG A 334 16.10 12.27 6.80
N GLN A 335 15.28 13.01 6.07
CA GLN A 335 14.39 14.04 6.65
C GLN A 335 12.90 13.77 6.43
N GLY A 336 12.54 12.84 5.53
CA GLY A 336 11.13 12.57 5.23
C GLY A 336 10.94 11.90 3.87
N GLU A 337 9.75 12.07 3.31
CA GLU A 337 9.42 11.51 2.01
C GLU A 337 10.18 12.23 0.88
N THR A 338 10.82 11.45 0.03
CA THR A 338 11.43 11.88 -1.23
C THR A 338 10.80 11.10 -2.38
N ASN A 339 11.37 11.19 -3.58
CA ASN A 339 10.93 10.42 -4.72
C ASN A 339 12.12 10.04 -5.60
N LEU A 340 11.90 9.06 -6.47
CA LEU A 340 12.93 8.55 -7.37
C LEU A 340 13.57 9.66 -8.22
N ALA A 341 12.77 10.57 -8.78
CA ALA A 341 13.28 11.67 -9.61
C ALA A 341 14.21 12.63 -8.85
N LYS A 342 13.91 12.93 -7.58
CA LYS A 342 14.78 13.76 -6.72
C LYS A 342 16.09 13.06 -6.40
N ILE A 343 16.07 11.73 -6.23
CA ILE A 343 17.28 10.94 -5.97
C ILE A 343 18.14 10.90 -7.24
N GLU A 344 17.54 10.61 -8.40
CA GLU A 344 18.22 10.60 -9.71
C GLU A 344 18.85 11.95 -10.04
N ALA A 345 18.21 13.07 -9.67
CA ALA A 345 18.74 14.41 -9.92
C ALA A 345 19.91 14.82 -8.99
N ALA A 346 20.16 14.06 -7.91
CA ALA A 346 21.22 14.33 -6.96
C ALA A 346 22.51 13.51 -7.23
N GLN A 347 22.44 12.54 -8.14
CA GLN A 347 23.55 11.71 -8.63
C GLN A 347 24.17 12.36 -9.88
#